data_AF-A0A971AZ98-F1
#
_entry.id   AF-A0A971AZ98-F1
#
_cell.length_a   1.000
_cell.length_b   1.000
_cell.length_c   1.000
_cell.angle_alpha   90.00
_cell.angle_beta   90.00
_cell.angle_gamma   90.00
#
_symmetry.space_group_name_H-M   'P 1'
#
loop_
_entity.id
_entity.type
_entity.pdbx_description
1 polymer ?
#
loop_
_entity_poly.entity_id
_entity_poly.type
_entity_poly.pdbx_seq_one_letter_code
_entity_poly.pdbx_strand_id
1 'polypeptide(L)'
;MPTDPGTAVVVTNPEKNGAPISFLAGGRSFTLAPGYQQVVKQGGSVEVRFDRGGSFGTARYTLRDGVFQFLVTEEGWNLFRKVYRVTLDNRQNPFPFKYMVGNSVHQVPANSTREYEEGSPLVVKFDPGTGQAATRTLDTGVYRIAVNPQSRLWDLMEVDAQAGVPEVASNLPASPPLPIGME
;
A
#
# COMPACT_ATOMS: atom_id res chain seq x y z
N MET A 1 16.02 -11.82 -5.69
CA MET A 1 16.10 -10.34 -5.59
C MET A 1 14.90 -9.86 -4.78
N PRO A 2 15.04 -8.87 -3.90
CA PRO A 2 13.89 -8.25 -3.26
C PRO A 2 13.03 -7.58 -4.34
N THR A 3 11.76 -7.95 -4.43
CA THR A 3 10.81 -7.30 -5.34
C THR A 3 10.47 -5.94 -4.77
N ASP A 4 10.93 -4.87 -5.41
CA ASP A 4 10.50 -3.52 -5.08
C ASP A 4 9.04 -3.35 -5.53
N PRO A 5 8.09 -3.15 -4.59
CA PRO A 5 6.67 -3.05 -4.93
C PRO A 5 6.35 -1.83 -5.81
N GLY A 6 7.25 -0.84 -5.93
CA GLY A 6 7.10 0.30 -6.83
C GLY A 6 7.32 -0.04 -8.30
N THR A 7 7.88 -1.21 -8.61
CA THR A 7 8.12 -1.67 -10.01
C THR A 7 7.32 -2.92 -10.38
N ALA A 8 6.45 -3.39 -9.49
CA ALA A 8 5.63 -4.58 -9.69
C ALA A 8 4.16 -4.28 -9.43
N VAL A 9 3.28 -5.08 -10.03
CA VAL A 9 1.85 -5.09 -9.69
C VAL A 9 1.66 -6.13 -8.60
N VAL A 10 1.32 -5.67 -7.41
CA VAL A 10 1.06 -6.51 -6.24
C VAL A 10 -0.41 -6.42 -5.88
N VAL A 11 -1.07 -7.56 -5.71
CA VAL A 11 -2.47 -7.64 -5.28
C VAL A 11 -2.52 -8.28 -3.90
N THR A 12 -3.28 -7.70 -2.98
CA THR A 12 -3.44 -8.20 -1.61
C THR A 12 -4.90 -8.49 -1.28
N ASN A 13 -5.12 -9.52 -0.49
CA ASN A 13 -6.41 -9.82 0.15
C ASN A 13 -6.25 -9.63 1.67
N PRO A 14 -6.61 -8.45 2.22
CA PRO A 14 -6.56 -8.19 3.66
C PRO A 14 -7.23 -9.29 4.51
N GLU A 15 -6.64 -9.62 5.66
CA GLU A 15 -7.18 -10.63 6.58
C GLU A 15 -8.63 -10.35 7.00
N LYS A 16 -8.95 -9.06 7.19
CA LYS A 16 -10.30 -8.57 7.54
C LYS A 16 -11.40 -9.00 6.56
N ASN A 17 -11.05 -9.35 5.32
CA ASN A 17 -12.04 -9.78 4.33
C ASN A 17 -12.60 -11.18 4.66
N GLY A 18 -11.86 -12.01 5.39
CA GLY A 18 -12.33 -13.31 5.89
C GLY A 18 -12.59 -14.41 4.84
N ALA A 19 -12.55 -14.09 3.54
CA ALA A 19 -12.78 -15.01 2.44
C ALA A 19 -11.71 -14.94 1.34
N PRO A 20 -11.36 -16.07 0.70
CA PRO A 20 -10.45 -16.07 -0.44
C PRO A 20 -11.09 -15.44 -1.68
N ILE A 21 -10.27 -14.83 -2.53
CA ILE A 21 -10.70 -14.30 -3.84
C ILE A 21 -9.95 -15.00 -4.97
N SER A 22 -10.68 -15.39 -6.01
CA SER A 22 -10.11 -15.91 -7.24
C SER A 22 -10.18 -14.87 -8.34
N PHE A 23 -9.08 -14.70 -9.07
CA PHE A 23 -8.96 -13.71 -10.14
C PHE A 23 -8.04 -14.19 -11.26
N LEU A 24 -8.24 -13.63 -12.45
CA LEU A 24 -7.37 -13.79 -13.60
C LEU A 24 -6.47 -12.56 -13.71
N ALA A 25 -5.15 -12.74 -13.76
CA ALA A 25 -4.21 -11.66 -14.07
C ALA A 25 -3.34 -12.05 -15.26
N GLY A 26 -3.38 -11.26 -16.33
CA GLY A 26 -2.61 -11.53 -17.56
C GLY A 26 -2.91 -12.90 -18.18
N GLY A 27 -4.17 -13.35 -18.07
CA GLY A 27 -4.61 -14.67 -18.57
C GLY A 27 -4.29 -15.85 -17.65
N ARG A 28 -3.66 -15.64 -16.48
CA ARG A 28 -3.37 -16.68 -15.49
C ARG A 28 -4.32 -16.60 -14.30
N SER A 29 -4.84 -17.72 -13.85
CA SER A 29 -5.70 -17.79 -12.66
C SER A 29 -4.87 -17.80 -11.37
N PHE A 30 -5.35 -17.06 -10.38
CA PHE A 30 -4.81 -17.00 -9.03
C PHE A 30 -5.95 -17.10 -8.03
N THR A 31 -5.66 -17.67 -6.86
CA THR A 31 -6.55 -17.64 -5.69
C THR A 31 -5.74 -17.11 -4.52
N LEU A 32 -6.27 -16.11 -3.84
CA LEU A 32 -5.58 -15.40 -2.76
C LEU A 32 -6.38 -15.51 -1.46
N ALA A 33 -5.81 -16.21 -0.48
CA ALA A 33 -6.40 -16.35 0.85
C ALA A 33 -6.35 -15.02 1.65
N PRO A 34 -7.22 -14.83 2.65
CA PRO A 34 -7.14 -13.67 3.55
C PRO A 34 -5.78 -13.57 4.23
N GLY A 35 -5.22 -12.36 4.28
CA GLY A 35 -3.89 -12.07 4.81
C GLY A 35 -2.75 -12.24 3.80
N TYR A 36 -3.01 -12.76 2.60
CA TYR A 36 -1.97 -13.02 1.60
C TYR A 36 -1.88 -11.92 0.54
N GLN A 37 -0.70 -11.80 -0.05
CA GLN A 37 -0.42 -10.97 -1.21
C GLN A 37 0.28 -11.75 -2.32
N GLN A 38 0.07 -11.35 -3.57
CA GLN A 38 0.64 -11.98 -4.74
C GLN A 38 1.21 -10.92 -5.68
N VAL A 39 2.45 -11.13 -6.12
CA VAL A 39 3.03 -10.38 -7.24
C VAL A 39 2.50 -11.02 -8.53
N VAL A 40 1.75 -10.26 -9.32
CA VAL A 40 1.11 -10.77 -10.55
C VAL A 40 1.85 -10.38 -11.82
N LYS A 41 2.61 -9.29 -11.78
CA LYS A 41 3.51 -8.86 -12.87
C LYS A 41 4.64 -8.00 -12.32
N GLN A 42 5.82 -8.07 -12.95
CA GLN A 42 6.90 -7.11 -12.76
C GLN A 42 6.98 -6.21 -14.01
N GLY A 43 6.90 -4.90 -13.81
CA GLY A 43 6.94 -3.89 -14.87
C GLY A 43 5.70 -3.81 -15.77
N GLY A 44 5.29 -2.59 -16.09
CA GLY A 44 4.23 -2.32 -17.06
C GLY A 44 2.83 -2.62 -16.54
N SER A 45 1.87 -2.80 -17.44
CA SER A 45 0.47 -3.03 -17.06
C SER A 45 0.05 -4.49 -17.17
N VAL A 46 -0.88 -4.90 -16.31
CA VAL A 46 -1.55 -6.21 -16.35
C VAL A 46 -3.04 -6.02 -16.22
N GLU A 47 -3.79 -6.78 -17.00
CA GLU A 47 -5.23 -6.84 -16.84
C GLU A 47 -5.60 -7.86 -15.76
N VAL A 48 -6.43 -7.42 -14.82
CA VAL A 48 -6.99 -8.24 -13.75
C VAL A 48 -8.50 -8.33 -13.93
N ARG A 49 -9.05 -9.55 -13.91
CA ARG A 49 -10.49 -9.84 -13.95
C ARG A 49 -10.88 -10.72 -12.78
N PHE A 50 -12.02 -10.46 -12.16
CA PHE A 50 -12.50 -11.27 -11.04
C PHE A 50 -14.01 -11.24 -10.95
N ASP A 51 -14.57 -12.26 -10.30
CA ASP A 51 -15.98 -12.31 -9.94
C ASP A 51 -16.22 -11.43 -8.71
N ARG A 52 -17.21 -10.55 -8.78
CA ARG A 52 -17.56 -9.63 -7.68
C ARG A 52 -18.33 -10.33 -6.56
N GLY A 53 -18.68 -11.60 -6.72
CA GLY A 53 -19.49 -12.38 -5.81
C GLY A 53 -20.99 -12.25 -6.11
N GLY A 54 -21.76 -13.29 -5.76
CA GLY A 54 -23.22 -13.29 -5.89
C GLY A 54 -23.69 -12.99 -7.31
N SER A 55 -24.57 -12.00 -7.46
CA SER A 55 -25.13 -11.56 -8.75
C SER A 55 -24.49 -10.26 -9.28
N PHE A 56 -23.36 -9.83 -8.71
CA PHE A 56 -22.72 -8.56 -9.07
C PHE A 56 -21.86 -8.62 -10.35
N GLY A 57 -21.76 -9.81 -10.96
CA GLY A 57 -21.04 -10.02 -12.21
C GLY A 57 -19.52 -9.95 -12.06
N THR A 58 -18.82 -9.65 -13.15
CA THR A 58 -17.35 -9.64 -13.18
C THR A 58 -16.80 -8.22 -13.32
N ALA A 59 -15.72 -7.92 -12.59
CA ALA A 59 -14.95 -6.69 -12.75
C ALA A 59 -13.70 -6.93 -13.61
N ARG A 60 -13.23 -5.87 -14.28
CA ARG A 60 -12.01 -5.86 -15.10
C ARG A 60 -11.26 -4.54 -14.90
N TYR A 61 -9.98 -4.62 -14.55
CA TYR A 61 -9.10 -3.46 -14.36
C TYR A 61 -7.76 -3.66 -15.08
N THR A 62 -7.22 -2.58 -15.62
CA THR A 62 -5.84 -2.53 -16.11
C THR A 62 -4.98 -1.88 -15.04
N LEU A 63 -4.19 -2.69 -14.35
CA LEU A 63 -3.33 -2.24 -13.27
C LEU A 63 -1.95 -1.89 -13.81
N ARG A 64 -1.35 -0.82 -13.29
CA ARG A 64 0.07 -0.48 -13.48
C ARG A 64 0.83 -0.79 -12.20
N ASP A 65 2.13 -0.59 -12.22
CA ASP A 65 3.04 -0.68 -11.07
C ASP A 65 2.43 -0.07 -9.78
N GLY A 66 2.45 -0.84 -8.70
CA GLY A 66 1.91 -0.47 -7.39
C GLY A 66 1.23 -1.61 -6.65
N VAL A 67 0.78 -1.29 -5.44
CA VAL A 67 0.06 -2.21 -4.55
C VAL A 67 -1.44 -1.96 -4.67
N PHE A 68 -2.23 -3.02 -4.83
CA PHE A 68 -3.68 -2.99 -4.94
C PHE A 68 -4.29 -3.96 -3.93
N GLN A 69 -5.41 -3.60 -3.32
CA GLN A 69 -6.09 -4.40 -2.32
C GLN A 69 -7.52 -4.72 -2.73
N PHE A 70 -7.88 -5.99 -2.60
CA PHE A 70 -9.27 -6.42 -2.69
C PHE A 70 -10.01 -6.02 -1.43
N LEU A 71 -11.20 -5.45 -1.59
CA LEU A 71 -12.09 -5.10 -0.49
C LEU A 71 -13.51 -5.55 -0.83
N VAL A 72 -14.22 -6.03 0.18
CA VAL A 72 -15.66 -6.31 0.08
C VAL A 72 -16.40 -4.99 0.31
N THR A 73 -17.21 -4.59 -0.65
CA THR A 73 -18.09 -3.41 -0.57
C THR A 73 -19.56 -3.85 -0.63
N GLU A 74 -20.49 -2.90 -0.55
CA GLU A 74 -21.92 -3.15 -0.74
C GLU A 74 -22.24 -3.73 -2.14
N GLU A 75 -21.34 -3.54 -3.10
CA GLU A 75 -21.45 -4.04 -4.49
C GLU A 75 -20.56 -5.27 -4.74
N GLY A 76 -20.23 -6.02 -3.68
CA GLY A 76 -19.37 -7.18 -3.73
C GLY A 76 -17.87 -6.85 -3.70
N TRP A 77 -17.05 -7.74 -4.24
CA TRP A 77 -15.61 -7.52 -4.32
C TRP A 77 -15.28 -6.37 -5.26
N ASN A 78 -14.32 -5.55 -4.84
CA ASN A 78 -13.75 -4.50 -5.65
C ASN A 78 -12.25 -4.37 -5.37
N LEU A 79 -11.50 -3.77 -6.29
CA LEU A 79 -10.05 -3.67 -6.25
C LEU A 79 -9.62 -2.20 -6.24
N PHE A 80 -8.85 -1.83 -5.22
CA PHE A 80 -8.45 -0.45 -4.98
C PHE A 80 -6.94 -0.32 -4.97
N ARG A 81 -6.41 0.82 -5.42
CA ARG A 81 -4.99 1.10 -5.24
C ARG A 81 -4.75 1.38 -3.74
N LYS A 82 -3.78 0.70 -3.14
CA LYS A 82 -3.38 0.99 -1.77
C LYS A 82 -2.48 2.22 -1.78
N VAL A 83 -2.90 3.25 -1.07
CA VAL A 83 -2.12 4.46 -0.83
C VAL A 83 -1.63 4.42 0.61
N TYR A 84 -0.34 4.64 0.78
CA TYR A 84 0.34 4.63 2.07
C TYR A 84 0.45 6.05 2.57
N ARG A 85 -0.35 6.39 3.58
CA ARG A 85 -0.35 7.70 4.22
C ARG A 85 0.36 7.60 5.56
N VAL A 86 1.53 8.21 5.66
CA VAL A 86 2.38 8.12 6.85
C VAL A 86 2.58 9.49 7.44
N THR A 87 2.21 9.67 8.71
CA THR A 87 2.51 10.88 9.47
C THR A 87 3.61 10.58 10.47
N LEU A 88 4.77 11.22 10.31
CA LEU A 88 5.82 11.25 11.32
C LEU A 88 5.51 12.38 12.31
N ASP A 89 5.27 12.03 13.57
CA ASP A 89 4.90 12.97 14.63
C ASP A 89 6.07 13.23 15.57
N ASN A 90 6.64 14.44 15.48
CA ASN A 90 7.72 14.94 16.32
C ASN A 90 7.23 16.00 17.34
N ARG A 91 5.92 16.10 17.58
CA ARG A 91 5.33 17.19 18.40
C ARG A 91 5.77 17.17 19.86
N GLN A 92 6.21 16.02 20.36
CA GLN A 92 6.63 15.84 21.74
C GLN A 92 8.15 15.94 21.92
N ASN A 93 8.90 16.25 20.85
CA ASN A 93 10.35 16.36 20.90
C ASN A 93 10.80 17.80 20.65
N PRO A 94 11.66 18.36 21.52
CA PRO A 94 12.18 19.71 21.36
C PRO A 94 13.31 19.80 20.32
N PHE A 95 13.72 18.68 19.71
CA PHE A 95 14.80 18.61 18.74
C PHE A 95 14.29 18.10 17.38
N PRO A 96 14.89 18.54 16.26
CA PRO A 96 14.57 17.99 14.96
C PRO A 96 15.01 16.53 14.85
N PHE A 97 14.17 15.71 14.21
CA PHE A 97 14.48 14.33 13.90
C PHE A 97 14.99 14.21 12.46
N LYS A 98 16.21 13.70 12.27
CA LYS A 98 16.82 13.50 10.95
C LYS A 98 16.70 12.04 10.52
N TYR A 99 16.40 11.83 9.25
CA TYR A 99 16.20 10.51 8.68
C TYR A 99 16.47 10.53 7.17
N MET A 100 16.47 9.36 6.54
CA MET A 100 16.58 9.18 5.11
C MET A 100 15.40 8.37 4.60
N VAL A 101 14.90 8.78 3.43
CA VAL A 101 13.95 8.01 2.61
C VAL A 101 14.61 7.81 1.26
N GLY A 102 14.73 6.55 0.83
CA GLY A 102 15.58 6.21 -0.31
C GLY A 102 17.03 6.63 -0.08
N ASN A 103 17.52 7.58 -0.88
CA ASN A 103 18.87 8.13 -0.81
C ASN A 103 18.91 9.64 -0.42
N SER A 104 17.78 10.17 0.03
CA SER A 104 17.62 11.59 0.36
C SER A 104 17.49 11.78 1.87
N VAL A 105 18.24 12.75 2.41
CA VAL A 105 18.16 13.14 3.82
C VAL A 105 17.00 14.11 4.01
N HIS A 106 16.20 13.84 5.04
CA HIS A 106 15.04 14.62 5.45
C HIS A 106 15.11 14.91 6.95
N GLN A 107 14.25 15.85 7.39
CA GLN A 107 14.02 16.11 8.79
C GLN A 107 12.55 16.40 9.07
N VAL A 108 12.11 16.05 10.28
CA VAL A 108 10.91 16.59 10.91
C VAL A 108 11.39 17.62 11.94
N PRO A 109 11.02 18.90 11.82
CA PRO A 109 11.38 19.91 12.81
C PRO A 109 10.89 19.56 14.22
N ALA A 110 11.47 20.20 15.23
CA ALA A 110 10.98 20.12 16.60
C ALA A 110 9.50 20.53 16.67
N ASN A 111 8.74 19.89 17.56
CA ASN A 111 7.34 20.21 17.82
C ASN A 111 6.41 20.16 16.57
N SER A 112 6.80 19.42 15.53
CA SER A 112 6.13 19.43 14.22
C SER A 112 5.79 18.03 13.75
N THR A 113 5.01 17.94 12.66
CA THR A 113 4.72 16.68 11.96
C THR A 113 5.21 16.74 10.53
N ARG A 114 5.31 15.58 9.88
CA ARG A 114 5.56 15.48 8.44
C ARG A 114 4.75 14.33 7.84
N GLU A 115 4.11 14.60 6.71
CA GLU A 115 3.24 13.64 6.03
C GLU A 115 3.88 13.14 4.73
N TYR A 116 3.58 11.89 4.41
CA TYR A 116 3.95 11.20 3.19
C TYR A 116 2.72 10.54 2.60
N GLU A 117 2.58 10.61 1.28
CA GLU A 117 1.58 9.86 0.53
C GLU A 117 2.31 9.12 -0.59
N GLU A 118 2.42 7.81 -0.46
CA GLU A 118 3.23 6.97 -1.35
C GLU A 118 2.42 5.78 -1.88
N GLY A 119 2.82 5.24 -3.04
CA GLY A 119 2.24 4.00 -3.58
C GLY A 119 2.77 2.71 -2.93
N SER A 120 3.69 2.85 -1.97
CA SER A 120 4.39 1.74 -1.29
C SER A 120 4.70 2.10 0.17
N PRO A 121 4.96 1.10 1.05
CA PRO A 121 5.34 1.37 2.43
C PRO A 121 6.56 2.30 2.52
N LEU A 122 6.53 3.26 3.45
CA LEU A 122 7.62 4.22 3.62
C LEU A 122 8.80 3.57 4.36
N VAL A 123 9.95 3.45 3.70
CA VAL A 123 11.18 2.95 4.34
C VAL A 123 11.99 4.13 4.87
N VAL A 124 12.09 4.22 6.20
CA VAL A 124 12.79 5.29 6.92
C VAL A 124 14.06 4.73 7.54
N LYS A 125 15.20 5.35 7.24
CA LYS A 125 16.50 5.06 7.89
C LYS A 125 16.91 6.23 8.78
N PHE A 126 17.34 5.97 10.01
CA PHE A 126 17.71 7.03 10.97
C PHE A 126 18.74 6.52 11.98
N ASP A 127 19.44 7.41 12.65
CA ASP A 127 20.30 7.04 13.78
C ASP A 127 19.45 7.00 15.07
N PRO A 128 19.30 5.84 15.73
CA PRO A 128 18.50 5.71 16.94
C PRO A 128 19.23 6.25 18.19
N GLY A 129 20.40 6.87 18.03
CA GLY A 129 21.25 7.39 19.11
C GLY A 129 22.49 6.54 19.40
N THR A 130 22.87 5.66 18.46
CA THR A 130 24.01 4.74 18.61
C THR A 130 25.16 5.03 17.64
N GLY A 131 24.97 5.95 16.69
CA GLY A 131 25.89 6.16 15.57
C GLY A 131 25.72 5.13 14.44
N GLN A 132 24.87 4.11 14.62
CA GLN A 132 24.54 3.10 13.60
C GLN A 132 23.10 3.28 13.12
N ALA A 133 22.89 3.32 11.81
CA ALA A 133 21.56 3.53 11.26
C ALA A 133 20.62 2.34 11.53
N ALA A 134 19.44 2.63 12.09
CA ALA A 134 18.28 1.75 12.13
C ALA A 134 17.40 1.97 10.88
N THR A 135 16.61 0.94 10.53
CA THR A 135 15.65 0.99 9.41
C THR A 135 14.27 0.59 9.91
N ARG A 136 13.24 1.35 9.53
CA ARG A 136 11.82 1.04 9.78
C ARG A 136 11.05 1.09 8.47
N THR A 137 10.17 0.11 8.27
CA THR A 137 9.19 0.14 7.18
C THR A 137 7.86 0.51 7.80
N LEU A 138 7.25 1.58 7.31
CA LEU A 138 6.02 2.16 7.86
C LEU A 138 4.86 1.90 6.88
N ASP A 139 3.82 1.23 7.35
CA ASP A 139 2.53 1.15 6.65
C ASP A 139 1.71 2.44 6.91
N THR A 140 0.45 2.50 6.47
CA THR A 140 -0.40 3.66 6.74
C THR A 140 -0.61 3.86 8.24
N GLY A 141 -0.43 5.09 8.73
CA GLY A 141 -0.68 5.42 10.12
C GLY A 141 0.11 6.63 10.61
N VAL A 142 -0.06 6.91 11.91
CA VAL A 142 0.69 7.95 12.62
C VAL A 142 1.80 7.30 13.44
N TYR A 143 3.04 7.71 13.22
CA TYR A 143 4.21 7.21 13.93
C TYR A 143 4.85 8.32 14.75
N ARG A 144 4.80 8.18 16.06
CA ARG A 144 5.45 9.08 17.00
C ARG A 144 6.94 8.77 17.07
N ILE A 145 7.74 9.81 16.87
CA ILE A 145 9.16 9.79 17.14
C ILE A 145 9.32 9.85 18.66
N ALA A 146 9.87 8.82 19.29
CA ALA A 146 10.12 8.82 20.73
C ALA A 146 11.23 7.84 21.11
N VAL A 147 11.64 7.88 22.38
CA VAL A 147 12.52 6.86 22.94
C VAL A 147 11.70 5.61 23.26
N ASN A 148 12.05 4.49 22.65
CA ASN A 148 11.48 3.19 22.96
C ASN A 148 11.81 2.82 24.42
N PRO A 149 10.83 2.44 25.25
CA PRO A 149 11.03 2.23 26.68
C PRO A 149 11.90 1.01 27.01
N GLN A 150 11.92 -0.01 26.14
CA GLN A 150 12.72 -1.22 26.35
C GLN A 150 14.18 -1.02 25.94
N SER A 151 14.41 -0.49 24.74
CA SER A 151 15.77 -0.32 24.20
C SER A 151 16.45 0.97 24.64
N ARG A 152 15.69 1.96 25.16
CA ARG A 152 16.17 3.32 25.47
C ARG A 152 16.73 4.07 24.26
N LEU A 153 16.40 3.63 23.04
CA LEU A 153 16.83 4.24 21.79
C LEU A 153 15.68 4.98 21.10
N TRP A 154 15.99 5.94 20.24
CA TRP A 154 14.98 6.56 19.38
C TRP A 154 14.36 5.52 18.47
N ASP A 155 13.04 5.63 18.28
CA ASP A 155 12.26 4.75 17.42
C ASP A 155 11.02 5.48 16.86
N LEU A 156 10.40 4.87 15.86
CA LEU A 156 9.14 5.30 15.26
C LEU A 156 8.01 4.39 15.76
N MET A 157 7.30 4.84 16.79
CA MET A 157 6.25 4.09 17.46
C MET A 157 4.90 4.38 16.81
N GLU A 158 4.20 3.35 16.36
CA GLU A 158 2.85 3.48 15.82
C GLU A 158 1.87 3.93 16.92
N VAL A 159 1.10 4.98 16.64
CA VAL A 159 0.12 5.59 17.56
C VAL A 159 -1.32 5.32 17.11
N ASP A 160 -1.55 5.28 15.79
CA ASP A 160 -2.85 4.94 15.22
C ASP A 160 -2.64 4.16 13.92
N ALA A 161 -3.09 2.90 13.94
CA ALA A 161 -3.01 1.96 12.83
C ALA A 161 -4.31 2.03 12.01
N GLN A 162 -4.60 3.17 11.37
CA GLN A 162 -5.76 3.23 10.48
C GLN A 162 -5.40 2.64 9.13
N ALA A 163 -6.02 1.51 8.79
CA ALA A 163 -5.97 0.91 7.47
C ALA A 163 -6.32 1.98 6.41
N GLY A 164 -5.37 2.32 5.55
CA GLY A 164 -5.51 3.43 4.61
C GLY A 164 -6.82 3.40 3.84
N VAL A 165 -7.50 4.54 3.84
CA VAL A 165 -8.69 4.78 3.01
C VAL A 165 -8.29 4.48 1.55
N PRO A 166 -8.88 3.45 0.92
CA PRO A 166 -8.58 3.12 -0.46
C PRO A 166 -9.03 4.27 -1.37
N GLU A 167 -8.13 4.81 -2.17
CA GLU A 167 -8.54 5.59 -3.33
C GLU A 167 -9.08 4.60 -4.37
N VAL A 168 -10.30 4.86 -4.87
CA VAL A 168 -10.85 4.16 -6.04
C VAL A 168 -9.79 4.14 -7.13
N ALA A 169 -9.44 2.97 -7.65
CA ALA A 169 -8.58 2.90 -8.83
C ALA A 169 -9.34 3.59 -9.97
N SER A 170 -9.06 4.86 -10.18
CA SER A 170 -9.83 5.77 -11.01
C SER A 170 -10.10 5.16 -12.39
N ASN A 171 -11.39 5.02 -12.69
CA ASN A 171 -12.03 4.92 -14.00
C ASN A 171 -11.08 5.09 -15.20
N LEU A 172 -10.62 3.98 -15.75
CA LEU A 172 -10.53 3.92 -17.20
C LEU A 172 -11.90 3.44 -17.68
N PRO A 173 -12.59 4.17 -18.58
CA PRO A 173 -13.85 3.70 -19.12
C PRO A 173 -13.61 2.33 -19.72
N ALA A 174 -14.44 1.35 -19.33
CA ALA A 174 -14.56 0.12 -20.08
C ALA A 174 -14.79 0.54 -21.54
N SER A 175 -13.88 0.16 -22.44
CA SER A 175 -14.11 0.40 -23.86
C SER A 175 -15.48 -0.21 -24.19
N PRO A 176 -16.41 0.58 -24.76
CA PRO A 176 -17.68 0.01 -25.18
C PRO A 176 -17.41 -1.14 -26.16
N PRO A 177 -18.22 -2.21 -26.15
CA PRO A 177 -18.08 -3.27 -27.13
C PRO A 177 -18.18 -2.66 -28.54
N LEU A 178 -17.24 -3.02 -29.41
CA LEU A 178 -17.31 -2.65 -30.83
C LEU A 178 -18.67 -3.12 -31.38
N PRO A 179 -19.39 -2.28 -32.15
CA PRO A 179 -20.60 -2.73 -32.81
C PRO A 179 -20.25 -3.90 -33.75
N ILE A 180 -20.99 -5.00 -33.60
CA ILE A 180 -20.98 -6.09 -34.58
C ILE A 180 -21.46 -5.48 -35.89
N GLY A 181 -20.56 -5.36 -36.87
CA GLY A 181 -20.96 -5.04 -38.24
C GLY A 181 -21.90 -6.14 -38.72
N MET A 182 -23.17 -5.78 -38.95
CA MET A 182 -24.04 -6.56 -39.81
C MET A 182 -23.78 -6.08 -41.24
N GLU A 183 -23.32 -7.02 -42.07
CA GLU A 183 -23.41 -6.96 -43.53
C GLU A 183 -24.87 -6.88 -44.01
#